data_AF-A1U7U9-F1
#
_entry.id   AF-A1U7U9-F1
#
_cell.length_a   1.000
_cell.length_b   1.000
_cell.length_c   1.000
_cell.angle_alpha   90.00
_cell.angle_beta   90.00
_cell.angle_gamma   90.00
#
_symmetry.space_group_name_H-M   'P 1'
#
loop_
_entity.id
_entity.type
_entity.pdbx_description
1 polymer ?
#
loop_
_entity_poly.entity_id
_entity_poly.type
_entity_poly.pdbx_seq_one_letter_code
_entity_poly.pdbx_strand_id
1 'polypeptide(L)'
;MEQSYIDAGYTEYLREIPEWRVADVLGKLQRLSDRSEKLGLPAYHIETGEPEISERIIRNERVKILATRVRIIAGPPLIPGWRFIAKIDHDQPTNEVKGYGAQALVDEDPKMFDWLTTCAPDCEHCGFKRNRNTTFLFQSTDDPDQRIQVGSSCVEDFSGGRHPADVLRLANQFAEVFDEISDEEALGTGGSAYHYVDMTDVLSVASAIVRIDGGWVSRDRGGVSGCTTDWITQVMSDHKTKESLVQDGDRAAAGKIMEWLNSEDFDVGTDLYRSNLKAMARHGAVKPKAIGLAGSAVATYAREMKHLKERERASEWASVSIGEPGEKVEREVYVEKKIPMENAFGMSVLHILRDTQTNAKMTWFNSGAGKLYEGQTYNITGRVKAHRQRNGLEETQLTRVNCPDLALHSKFHDEMDENALIKKIAKLNNIDARNASGETLLQTASHFYRFKGIGKKIILDLLERGADPGIASDRDGNNAFDYWIDADDAELIEFGITQHPHLTKRWTDQMLADYGMQEKPWALRLSVTRDTIANEQRVNNQANQSVADLLGRDIRPETGMTETLSLVSEDGGDAAEDEALRLA
;
A
#
# COMPACT_ATOMS: atom_id res chain seq x y z
N MET A 1 13.95 58.21 -18.23
CA MET A 1 12.58 57.69 -18.28
C MET A 1 11.66 58.84 -18.68
N GLU A 2 10.70 58.65 -19.60
CA GLU A 2 9.75 59.72 -19.98
C GLU A 2 8.87 60.13 -18.79
N GLN A 3 8.38 61.38 -18.77
CA GLN A 3 7.53 61.88 -17.68
C GLN A 3 6.25 61.06 -17.51
N SER A 4 5.67 60.60 -18.62
CA SER A 4 4.50 59.71 -18.66
C SER A 4 4.67 58.41 -17.85
N TYR A 5 5.87 57.82 -17.88
CA TYR A 5 6.20 56.61 -17.12
C TYR A 5 6.38 56.89 -15.64
N ILE A 6 6.98 58.03 -15.30
CA ILE A 6 7.14 58.47 -13.91
C ILE A 6 5.77 58.73 -13.29
N ASP A 7 4.88 59.42 -14.01
CA ASP A 7 3.51 59.72 -13.58
C ASP A 7 2.67 58.44 -13.42
N ALA A 8 2.98 57.38 -14.18
CA ALA A 8 2.37 56.06 -14.07
C ALA A 8 3.00 55.17 -12.99
N GLY A 9 4.05 55.64 -12.28
CA GLY A 9 4.76 54.89 -11.25
C GLY A 9 5.59 53.71 -11.79
N TYR A 10 6.00 53.75 -13.06
CA TYR A 10 6.79 52.67 -13.66
C TYR A 10 8.23 52.68 -13.17
N THR A 11 8.80 51.49 -13.08
CA THR A 11 10.19 51.27 -12.65
C THR A 11 10.96 50.60 -13.78
N GLU A 12 12.27 50.84 -13.81
CA GLU A 12 13.19 50.19 -14.73
C GLU A 12 13.76 48.91 -14.12
N TYR A 13 13.69 47.81 -14.87
CA TYR A 13 14.21 46.51 -14.49
C TYR A 13 15.21 46.04 -15.54
N LEU A 14 16.38 45.60 -15.08
CA LEU A 14 17.35 44.89 -15.91
C LEU A 14 17.36 43.41 -15.50
N ARG A 15 17.19 42.52 -16.48
CA ARG A 15 17.10 41.07 -16.26
C ARG A 15 17.91 40.31 -17.30
N GLU A 16 18.53 39.22 -16.88
CA GLU A 16 19.19 38.25 -17.77
C GLU A 16 18.29 37.01 -17.88
N ILE A 17 17.79 36.74 -19.08
CA ILE A 17 16.83 35.69 -19.34
C ILE A 17 17.48 34.62 -20.21
N PRO A 18 17.42 33.32 -19.88
CA PRO A 18 17.94 32.27 -20.74
C PRO A 18 17.29 32.32 -22.12
N GLU A 19 18.08 32.11 -23.16
CA GLU A 19 17.66 32.33 -24.54
C GLU A 19 16.39 31.53 -24.90
N TRP A 20 16.27 30.30 -24.41
CA TRP A 20 15.12 29.43 -24.65
C TRP A 20 13.81 29.93 -24.00
N ARG A 21 13.85 30.89 -23.06
CA ARG A 21 12.66 31.51 -22.43
C ARG A 21 12.31 32.88 -22.97
N VAL A 22 13.20 33.51 -23.73
CA VAL A 22 13.04 34.91 -24.17
C VAL A 22 11.72 35.10 -24.91
N ALA A 23 11.36 34.20 -25.83
CA ALA A 23 10.11 34.29 -26.58
C ALA A 23 8.85 34.23 -25.70
N ASP A 24 8.81 33.36 -24.69
CA ASP A 24 7.65 33.24 -23.78
C ASP A 24 7.52 34.47 -22.89
N VAL A 25 8.63 34.93 -22.31
CA VAL A 25 8.64 36.12 -21.44
C VAL A 25 8.22 37.36 -22.21
N LEU A 26 8.75 37.57 -23.42
CA LEU A 26 8.35 38.69 -24.27
C LEU A 26 6.86 38.61 -24.63
N GLY A 27 6.35 37.42 -24.95
CA GLY A 27 4.93 37.22 -25.22
C GLY A 27 4.01 37.49 -24.02
N LYS A 28 4.48 37.25 -22.79
CA LYS A 28 3.76 37.61 -21.56
C LYS A 28 3.81 39.12 -21.31
N LEU A 29 4.99 39.73 -21.42
CA LEU A 29 5.18 41.18 -21.24
C LEU A 29 4.38 41.99 -22.27
N GLN A 30 4.33 41.54 -23.54
CA GLN A 30 3.53 42.20 -24.57
C GLN A 30 2.03 42.17 -24.24
N ARG A 31 1.50 41.03 -23.78
CA ARG A 31 0.09 40.91 -23.36
C ARG A 31 -0.26 41.83 -22.21
N LEU A 32 0.67 42.07 -21.29
CA LEU A 32 0.51 43.03 -20.21
C LEU A 32 0.54 44.47 -20.75
N SER A 33 1.47 44.78 -21.65
CA SER A 33 1.58 46.09 -22.31
C SER A 33 0.28 46.45 -23.05
N ASP A 34 -0.23 45.57 -23.89
CA ASP A 34 -1.46 45.79 -24.66
C ASP A 34 -2.67 46.04 -23.75
N ARG A 35 -2.67 45.41 -22.56
CA ARG A 35 -3.74 45.60 -21.58
C ARG A 35 -3.56 46.91 -20.82
N SER A 36 -2.32 47.31 -20.53
CA SER A 36 -2.01 48.61 -19.95
C SER A 36 -2.53 49.75 -20.83
N GLU A 37 -2.27 49.68 -22.14
CA GLU A 37 -2.77 50.65 -23.13
C GLU A 37 -4.30 50.72 -23.15
N LYS A 38 -4.98 49.56 -23.12
CA LYS A 38 -6.45 49.50 -23.06
C LYS A 38 -7.04 50.15 -21.81
N LEU A 39 -6.27 50.23 -20.73
CA LEU A 39 -6.65 50.89 -19.48
C LEU A 39 -6.23 52.38 -19.45
N GLY A 40 -5.66 52.90 -20.54
CA GLY A 40 -5.24 54.30 -20.66
C GLY A 40 -3.91 54.60 -19.98
N LEU A 41 -3.11 53.58 -19.68
CA LEU A 41 -1.76 53.71 -19.12
C LEU A 41 -0.69 53.61 -20.22
N PRO A 42 0.53 54.12 -19.98
CA PRO A 42 1.65 53.97 -20.93
C PRO A 42 1.94 52.49 -21.26
N ALA A 43 2.28 52.22 -22.51
CA ALA A 43 2.75 50.91 -22.96
C ALA A 43 4.07 50.54 -22.30
N TYR A 44 4.29 49.27 -21.95
CA TYR A 44 5.57 48.83 -21.40
C TYR A 44 6.67 49.01 -22.45
N HIS A 45 7.84 49.48 -22.01
CA HIS A 45 9.00 49.58 -22.88
C HIS A 45 9.90 48.38 -22.64
N ILE A 46 10.13 47.58 -23.69
CA ILE A 46 10.91 46.35 -23.61
C ILE A 46 12.00 46.40 -24.67
N GLU A 47 13.25 46.28 -24.24
CA GLU A 47 14.43 46.32 -25.10
C GLU A 47 15.28 45.07 -24.85
N THR A 48 15.60 44.33 -25.91
CA THR A 48 16.37 43.08 -25.85
C THR A 48 17.75 43.29 -26.45
N GLY A 49 18.80 42.91 -25.73
CA GLY A 49 20.16 42.84 -26.26
C GLY A 49 20.41 41.60 -27.12
N GLU A 50 21.65 41.41 -27.55
CA GLU A 50 22.08 40.17 -28.22
C GLU A 50 22.29 39.04 -27.19
N PRO A 51 22.06 37.77 -27.57
CA PRO A 51 22.34 36.63 -26.70
C PRO A 51 23.85 36.49 -26.43
N GLU A 52 24.22 36.42 -25.15
CA GLU A 52 25.59 36.25 -24.69
C GLU A 52 25.72 35.02 -23.79
N ILE A 53 26.92 34.43 -23.72
CA ILE A 53 27.19 33.33 -22.78
C ILE A 53 27.40 33.91 -21.38
N SER A 54 26.52 33.56 -20.45
CA SER A 54 26.56 33.95 -19.03
C SER A 54 27.00 32.75 -18.18
N GLU A 55 27.97 32.95 -17.28
CA GLU A 55 28.39 31.93 -16.31
C GLU A 55 27.62 32.09 -15.00
N ARG A 56 26.98 31.03 -14.51
CA ARG A 56 26.19 31.04 -13.28
C ARG A 56 26.55 29.87 -12.36
N ILE A 57 26.30 30.04 -11.07
CA ILE A 57 26.45 28.97 -10.08
C ILE A 57 25.08 28.40 -9.78
N ILE A 58 24.83 27.15 -10.17
CA ILE A 58 23.59 26.42 -9.88
C ILE A 58 23.97 25.21 -9.03
N ARG A 59 23.38 25.05 -7.85
CA ARG A 59 23.65 23.92 -6.94
C ARG A 59 25.15 23.68 -6.68
N ASN A 60 25.91 24.76 -6.47
CA ASN A 60 27.37 24.76 -6.28
C ASN A 60 28.23 24.34 -7.50
N GLU A 61 27.66 24.29 -8.70
CA GLU A 61 28.39 24.02 -9.94
C GLU A 61 28.35 25.24 -10.88
N ARG A 62 29.46 25.53 -11.56
CA ARG A 62 29.52 26.59 -12.58
C ARG A 62 28.96 26.08 -13.89
N VAL A 63 27.83 26.62 -14.30
CA VAL A 63 27.13 26.29 -15.54
C VAL A 63 27.18 27.50 -16.47
N LYS A 64 27.49 27.28 -17.74
CA LYS A 64 27.41 28.32 -18.78
C LYS A 64 26.08 28.20 -19.48
N ILE A 65 25.31 29.29 -19.51
CA ILE A 65 24.02 29.35 -20.21
C ILE A 65 24.06 30.49 -21.23
N LEU A 66 23.40 30.28 -22.38
CA LEU A 66 23.15 31.36 -23.33
C LEU A 66 21.98 32.20 -22.80
N ALA A 67 22.20 33.48 -22.55
CA ALA A 67 21.23 34.38 -21.95
C ALA A 67 21.19 35.73 -22.68
N THR A 68 20.00 36.32 -22.74
CA THR A 68 19.75 37.62 -23.35
C THR A 68 19.43 38.62 -22.26
N ARG A 69 20.08 39.78 -22.31
CA ARG A 69 19.77 40.91 -21.44
C ARG A 69 18.50 41.59 -21.92
N VAL A 70 17.52 41.71 -21.03
CA VAL A 70 16.24 42.36 -21.30
C VAL A 70 16.08 43.52 -20.34
N ARG A 71 15.92 44.72 -20.90
CA ARG A 71 15.62 45.95 -20.18
C ARG A 71 14.12 46.22 -20.29
N ILE A 72 13.46 46.38 -19.15
CA ILE A 72 12.00 46.49 -19.06
C ILE A 72 11.66 47.75 -18.26
N ILE A 73 10.87 48.66 -18.82
CA ILE A 73 10.24 49.77 -18.07
C ILE A 73 8.75 49.47 -17.99
N ALA A 74 8.29 49.12 -16.80
CA ALA A 74 6.91 48.69 -16.56
C ALA A 74 6.51 48.95 -15.10
N GLY A 75 5.22 48.83 -14.80
CA GLY A 75 4.69 48.92 -13.44
C GLY A 75 3.26 48.41 -13.33
N PRO A 76 2.80 48.13 -12.10
CA PRO A 76 1.39 47.80 -11.86
C PRO A 76 0.52 49.04 -12.14
N PRO A 77 -0.74 48.87 -12.57
CA PRO A 77 -1.63 49.99 -12.81
C PRO A 77 -1.97 50.73 -11.51
N LEU A 78 -1.95 52.06 -11.56
CA LEU A 78 -2.39 52.93 -10.45
C LEU A 78 -3.88 53.24 -10.57
N ILE A 79 -4.58 53.20 -9.43
CA ILE A 79 -5.86 53.89 -9.29
C ILE A 79 -5.50 55.35 -8.96
N PRO A 80 -6.18 56.39 -9.48
CA PRO A 80 -5.83 57.78 -9.18
C PRO A 80 -5.69 58.04 -7.68
N GLY A 81 -4.47 58.40 -7.23
CA GLY A 81 -4.15 58.65 -5.82
C GLY A 81 -3.87 57.41 -4.96
N TRP A 82 -4.01 56.18 -5.49
CA TRP A 82 -3.94 54.93 -4.73
C TRP A 82 -3.13 53.84 -5.45
N ARG A 83 -2.10 53.35 -4.75
CA ARG A 83 -1.30 52.19 -5.14
C ARG A 83 -1.89 50.91 -4.58
N PHE A 84 -2.00 49.88 -5.42
CA PHE A 84 -2.37 48.53 -4.97
C PHE A 84 -1.21 47.87 -4.21
N ILE A 85 -1.49 47.35 -3.00
CA ILE A 85 -0.48 46.72 -2.13
C ILE A 85 -0.72 45.22 -1.98
N ALA A 86 -1.96 44.83 -1.65
CA ALA A 86 -2.30 43.43 -1.37
C ALA A 86 -3.75 43.09 -1.74
N LYS A 87 -3.96 41.86 -2.18
CA LYS A 87 -5.23 41.13 -2.21
C LYS A 87 -5.24 40.22 -1.00
N ILE A 88 -6.34 40.21 -0.28
CA ILE A 88 -6.51 39.45 0.96
C ILE A 88 -7.71 38.54 0.74
N ASP A 89 -7.46 37.25 0.55
CA ASP A 89 -8.49 36.23 0.50
C ASP A 89 -8.70 35.71 1.93
N HIS A 90 -9.91 35.88 2.47
CA HIS A 90 -10.24 35.57 3.85
C HIS A 90 -10.59 34.08 3.99
N ASP A 91 -9.58 33.25 4.22
CA ASP A 91 -9.72 31.84 4.58
C ASP A 91 -9.49 31.67 6.09
N GLN A 92 -10.32 30.88 6.77
CA GLN A 92 -10.18 30.72 8.23
C GLN A 92 -9.23 29.55 8.52
N PRO A 93 -8.22 29.70 9.40
CA PRO A 93 -8.06 30.76 10.41
C PRO A 93 -7.09 31.90 10.04
N THR A 94 -6.52 31.92 8.83
CA THR A 94 -5.52 32.93 8.40
C THR A 94 -5.76 33.34 6.96
N ASN A 95 -5.77 34.64 6.72
CA ASN A 95 -5.96 35.18 5.37
C ASN A 95 -4.81 34.78 4.43
N GLU A 96 -5.15 34.48 3.19
CA GLU A 96 -4.18 34.34 2.11
C GLU A 96 -3.93 35.72 1.49
N VAL A 97 -2.71 36.22 1.66
CA VAL A 97 -2.32 37.57 1.24
C VAL A 97 -1.46 37.46 -0.01
N LYS A 98 -1.93 38.08 -1.10
CA LYS A 98 -1.27 38.09 -2.41
C LYS A 98 -1.07 39.52 -2.85
N GLY A 99 0.16 39.96 -3.04
CA GLY A 99 0.40 41.28 -3.60
C GLY A 99 1.81 41.78 -3.35
N TYR A 100 2.27 42.60 -4.27
CA TYR A 100 3.68 42.80 -4.54
C TYR A 100 4.24 44.07 -3.88
N GLY A 101 3.44 44.70 -3.03
CA GLY A 101 3.90 45.62 -1.99
C GLY A 101 3.78 45.04 -0.59
N ALA A 102 3.13 43.88 -0.40
CA ALA A 102 2.85 43.34 0.93
C ALA A 102 4.13 42.91 1.67
N GLN A 103 5.08 42.27 0.98
CA GLN A 103 6.35 41.89 1.59
C GLN A 103 7.19 43.12 1.94
N ALA A 104 7.32 44.09 1.03
CA ALA A 104 8.00 45.35 1.31
C ALA A 104 7.36 46.08 2.51
N LEU A 105 6.03 46.02 2.61
CA LEU A 105 5.30 46.57 3.75
C LEU A 105 5.63 45.87 5.07
N VAL A 106 5.80 44.54 5.04
CA VAL A 106 6.19 43.73 6.21
C VAL A 106 7.66 43.98 6.57
N ASP A 107 8.52 44.18 5.58
CA ASP A 107 9.93 44.49 5.80
C ASP A 107 10.10 45.89 6.44
N GLU A 108 9.26 46.85 6.03
CA GLU A 108 9.21 48.20 6.60
C GLU A 108 8.51 48.24 7.98
N ASP A 109 7.38 47.54 8.13
CA ASP A 109 6.62 47.42 9.37
C ASP A 109 6.24 45.96 9.65
N PRO A 110 7.02 45.23 10.47
CA PRO A 110 6.77 43.83 10.79
C PRO A 110 5.39 43.53 11.38
N LYS A 111 4.71 44.53 11.98
CA LYS A 111 3.35 44.36 12.52
C LYS A 111 2.31 44.13 11.42
N MET A 112 2.61 44.52 10.19
CA MET A 112 1.73 44.29 9.05
C MET A 112 1.59 42.82 8.71
N PHE A 113 2.55 41.96 9.11
CA PHE A 113 2.43 40.52 8.93
C PHE A 113 1.21 39.97 9.70
N ASP A 114 1.12 40.28 10.99
CA ASP A 114 0.02 39.85 11.84
C ASP A 114 -1.31 40.46 11.36
N TRP A 115 -1.31 41.74 10.97
CA TRP A 115 -2.54 42.38 10.48
C TRP A 115 -3.04 41.77 9.17
N LEU A 116 -2.17 41.63 8.16
CA LEU A 116 -2.56 41.11 6.85
C LEU A 116 -3.11 39.67 6.95
N THR A 117 -2.50 38.86 7.82
CA THR A 117 -2.88 37.45 8.02
C THR A 117 -4.11 37.26 8.90
N THR A 118 -4.54 38.28 9.67
CA THR A 118 -5.66 38.14 10.63
C THR A 118 -6.79 39.17 10.46
N CYS A 119 -6.65 40.16 9.56
CA CYS A 119 -7.67 41.20 9.40
C CYS A 119 -9.03 40.63 8.99
N ALA A 120 -10.09 41.25 9.51
CA ALA A 120 -11.47 40.89 9.19
C ALA A 120 -11.81 41.26 7.73
N PRO A 121 -12.84 40.63 7.12
CA PRO A 121 -13.34 40.95 5.77
C PRO A 121 -14.12 42.27 5.68
N ASP A 122 -13.73 43.24 6.49
CA ASP A 122 -14.33 44.57 6.57
C ASP A 122 -13.89 45.45 5.38
N CYS A 123 -14.70 46.46 5.08
CA CYS A 123 -14.44 47.39 3.98
C CYS A 123 -14.51 48.82 4.52
N GLU A 124 -13.40 49.52 4.53
CA GLU A 124 -13.24 50.88 5.06
C GLU A 124 -13.85 51.93 4.13
N HIS A 125 -14.01 51.62 2.83
CA HIS A 125 -14.72 52.50 1.89
C HIS A 125 -16.20 52.66 2.22
N CYS A 126 -16.90 51.55 2.49
CA CYS A 126 -18.35 51.56 2.72
C CYS A 126 -18.75 51.45 4.20
N GLY A 127 -17.84 51.03 5.07
CA GLY A 127 -18.09 50.80 6.50
C GLY A 127 -18.97 49.59 6.84
N PHE A 128 -19.53 48.88 5.85
CA PHE A 128 -20.41 47.73 6.10
C PHE A 128 -19.63 46.43 6.35
N LYS A 129 -19.93 45.82 7.50
CA LYS A 129 -19.50 44.46 7.85
C LYS A 129 -20.27 43.44 7.02
N ARG A 130 -19.58 42.81 6.06
CA ARG A 130 -20.11 41.72 5.23
C ARG A 130 -19.09 40.59 5.25
N ASN A 131 -19.54 39.34 5.14
CA ASN A 131 -18.64 38.20 5.07
C ASN A 131 -18.05 38.08 3.65
N ARG A 132 -17.15 38.99 3.28
CA ARG A 132 -16.53 39.02 1.95
C ARG A 132 -15.39 38.00 1.89
N ASN A 133 -15.38 37.17 0.84
CA ASN A 133 -14.29 36.23 0.61
C ASN A 133 -12.97 36.94 0.27
N THR A 134 -13.02 38.17 -0.26
CA THR A 134 -11.84 38.91 -0.71
C THR A 134 -11.96 40.41 -0.41
N THR A 135 -10.89 40.99 0.13
CA THR A 135 -10.65 42.44 0.25
C THR A 135 -9.31 42.81 -0.39
N PHE A 136 -9.08 44.10 -0.61
CA PHE A 136 -7.89 44.64 -1.25
C PHE A 136 -7.33 45.80 -0.42
N LEU A 137 -6.02 45.83 -0.22
CA LEU A 137 -5.30 46.91 0.47
C LEU A 137 -4.70 47.87 -0.55
N PHE A 138 -5.00 49.15 -0.40
CA PHE A 138 -4.41 50.25 -1.15
C PHE A 138 -3.64 51.19 -0.22
N GLN A 139 -2.61 51.85 -0.75
CA GLN A 139 -1.83 52.88 -0.07
C GLN A 139 -1.89 54.17 -0.88
N SER A 140 -2.01 55.31 -0.21
CA SER A 140 -2.06 56.61 -0.87
C SER A 140 -0.72 56.92 -1.54
N THR A 141 -0.76 57.52 -2.73
CA THR A 141 0.46 58.01 -3.41
C THR A 141 1.01 59.29 -2.80
N ASP A 142 0.16 60.06 -2.10
CA ASP A 142 0.52 61.33 -1.48
C ASP A 142 1.03 61.16 -0.03
N ASP A 143 0.56 60.12 0.66
CA ASP A 143 0.92 59.79 2.04
C ASP A 143 1.11 58.26 2.22
N PRO A 144 2.37 57.77 2.32
CA PRO A 144 2.65 56.35 2.50
C PRO A 144 2.07 55.74 3.79
N ASP A 145 1.80 56.54 4.82
CA ASP A 145 1.21 56.04 6.06
C ASP A 145 -0.31 55.87 5.94
N GLN A 146 -0.93 56.47 4.92
CA GLN A 146 -2.35 56.35 4.65
C GLN A 146 -2.66 55.10 3.81
N ARG A 147 -3.41 54.16 4.39
CA ARG A 147 -3.81 52.90 3.77
C ARG A 147 -5.32 52.70 3.89
N ILE A 148 -5.91 51.95 2.96
CA ILE A 148 -7.34 51.63 2.97
C ILE A 148 -7.62 50.19 2.51
N GLN A 149 -8.39 49.44 3.29
CA GLN A 149 -8.92 48.13 2.96
C GLN A 149 -10.28 48.26 2.28
N VAL A 150 -10.37 47.85 1.02
CA VAL A 150 -11.56 47.96 0.18
C VAL A 150 -12.06 46.57 -0.19
N GLY A 151 -13.31 46.28 0.13
CA GLY A 151 -13.96 45.02 -0.24
C GLY A 151 -14.14 44.89 -1.75
N SER A 152 -14.06 43.66 -2.27
CA SER A 152 -14.17 43.37 -3.71
C SER A 152 -15.36 44.01 -4.44
N SER A 153 -16.52 44.06 -3.79
CA SER A 153 -17.74 44.70 -4.31
C SER A 153 -17.74 46.24 -4.26
N CYS A 154 -16.79 46.85 -3.57
CA CYS A 154 -16.68 48.31 -3.41
C CYS A 154 -15.52 48.91 -4.21
N VAL A 155 -14.71 48.09 -4.87
CA VAL A 155 -13.56 48.57 -5.67
C VAL A 155 -14.04 49.44 -6.83
N GLU A 156 -15.20 49.12 -7.41
CA GLU A 156 -15.79 49.91 -8.50
C GLU A 156 -16.13 51.33 -8.08
N ASP A 157 -16.84 51.48 -6.97
CA ASP A 157 -17.19 52.78 -6.41
C ASP A 157 -15.93 53.53 -5.94
N PHE A 158 -14.99 52.83 -5.28
CA PHE A 158 -13.73 53.40 -4.78
C PHE A 158 -12.83 53.93 -5.90
N SER A 159 -12.79 53.24 -7.05
CA SER A 159 -11.97 53.61 -8.20
C SER A 159 -12.62 54.63 -9.14
N GLY A 160 -13.84 55.10 -8.84
CA GLY A 160 -14.56 56.07 -9.68
C GLY A 160 -15.11 55.48 -10.99
N GLY A 161 -15.37 54.16 -11.03
CA GLY A 161 -16.15 53.53 -12.10
C GLY A 161 -15.42 53.24 -13.41
N ARG A 162 -14.09 53.10 -13.44
CA ARG A 162 -13.36 52.62 -14.64
C ARG A 162 -12.61 51.32 -14.38
N HIS A 163 -13.13 50.24 -14.99
CA HIS A 163 -12.48 48.94 -15.19
C HIS A 163 -11.71 48.35 -13.99
N PRO A 164 -12.29 48.27 -12.78
CA PRO A 164 -11.56 47.94 -11.55
C PRO A 164 -11.12 46.46 -11.50
N ALA A 165 -11.94 45.57 -12.04
CA ALA A 165 -11.59 44.15 -12.19
C ALA A 165 -10.44 43.96 -13.19
N ASP A 166 -10.33 44.81 -14.22
CA ASP A 166 -9.26 44.74 -15.21
C ASP A 166 -7.96 45.31 -14.67
N VAL A 167 -8.01 46.36 -13.84
CA VAL A 167 -6.88 46.93 -13.09
C VAL A 167 -6.32 45.92 -12.09
N LEU A 168 -7.19 45.31 -11.27
CA LEU A 168 -6.77 44.27 -10.32
C LEU A 168 -6.23 43.03 -11.02
N ARG A 169 -6.85 42.62 -12.14
CA ARG A 169 -6.34 41.49 -12.95
C ARG A 169 -4.99 41.82 -13.57
N LEU A 170 -4.79 43.05 -14.07
CA LEU A 170 -3.51 43.48 -14.61
C LEU A 170 -2.44 43.57 -13.50
N ALA A 171 -2.78 44.08 -12.31
CA ALA A 171 -1.86 44.14 -11.17
C ALA A 171 -1.40 42.75 -10.69
N ASN A 172 -2.31 41.77 -10.62
CA ASN A 172 -1.97 40.39 -10.28
C ASN A 172 -1.09 39.75 -11.37
N GLN A 173 -1.48 39.86 -12.65
CA GLN A 173 -0.73 39.24 -13.74
C GLN A 173 0.64 39.90 -13.95
N PHE A 174 0.75 41.22 -13.75
CA PHE A 174 2.02 41.93 -13.81
C PHE A 174 3.03 41.22 -12.93
N ALA A 175 2.66 40.91 -11.70
CA ALA A 175 3.66 40.47 -10.78
C ALA A 175 3.76 38.96 -10.59
N GLU A 176 2.80 38.17 -11.12
CA GLU A 176 3.04 36.77 -11.47
C GLU A 176 4.18 36.66 -12.49
N VAL A 177 4.16 37.49 -13.54
CA VAL A 177 5.20 37.51 -14.59
C VAL A 177 6.54 38.01 -14.04
N PHE A 178 6.55 39.03 -13.17
CA PHE A 178 7.80 39.57 -12.63
C PHE A 178 8.44 38.69 -11.55
N ASP A 179 7.66 37.94 -10.76
CA ASP A 179 8.18 36.89 -9.87
C ASP A 179 8.82 35.76 -10.69
N GLU A 180 8.14 35.31 -11.75
CA GLU A 180 8.64 34.28 -12.67
C GLU A 180 9.97 34.67 -13.35
N ILE A 181 10.18 35.98 -13.59
CA ILE A 181 11.42 36.53 -14.16
C ILE A 181 12.51 36.74 -13.08
N SER A 182 12.13 36.94 -11.81
CA SER A 182 13.06 37.30 -10.73
C SER A 182 13.54 36.10 -9.88
N ASP A 183 12.90 34.94 -10.01
CA ASP A 183 13.33 33.71 -9.34
C ASP A 183 14.58 33.11 -10.02
N GLU A 184 15.75 33.31 -9.40
CA GLU A 184 17.03 32.78 -9.88
C GLU A 184 17.18 31.26 -9.67
N GLU A 185 16.40 30.64 -8.77
CA GLU A 185 16.40 29.19 -8.53
C GLU A 185 15.45 28.43 -9.49
N ALA A 186 14.48 29.13 -10.09
CA ALA A 186 13.62 28.61 -11.16
C ALA A 186 14.37 28.30 -12.48
N LEU A 187 15.66 28.62 -12.56
CA LEU A 187 16.52 28.38 -13.73
C LEU A 187 17.07 26.95 -13.81
N GLY A 188 16.77 26.08 -12.83
CA GLY A 188 17.30 24.71 -12.74
C GLY A 188 16.31 23.57 -13.04
N THR A 189 15.02 23.84 -13.23
CA THR A 189 14.03 22.82 -13.59
C THR A 189 12.91 23.47 -14.39
N GLY A 190 12.59 22.91 -15.54
CA GLY A 190 11.53 23.42 -16.40
C GLY A 190 10.20 23.63 -15.65
N GLY A 191 9.51 24.71 -16.02
CA GLY A 191 8.06 24.85 -15.89
C GLY A 191 7.50 25.04 -14.48
N SER A 192 7.69 26.21 -13.87
CA SER A 192 6.74 26.68 -12.84
C SER A 192 5.47 27.26 -13.49
N ALA A 193 4.76 26.39 -14.23
CA ALA A 193 3.37 26.60 -14.59
C ALA A 193 2.64 25.31 -14.21
N TYR A 194 2.23 25.21 -12.94
CA TYR A 194 1.34 24.17 -12.43
C TYR A 194 1.63 22.75 -12.94
N HIS A 195 2.82 22.20 -12.67
CA HIS A 195 3.04 20.76 -12.82
C HIS A 195 2.30 20.01 -11.71
N TYR A 196 0.99 19.85 -11.91
CA TYR A 196 0.25 18.81 -11.23
C TYR A 196 0.76 17.48 -11.72
N VAL A 197 1.12 16.62 -10.78
CA VAL A 197 1.57 15.27 -11.01
C VAL A 197 0.37 14.36 -10.81
N ASP A 198 0.15 13.41 -11.72
CA ASP A 198 -0.93 12.43 -11.58
C ASP A 198 -0.77 11.67 -10.24
N MET A 199 -1.85 11.61 -9.47
CA MET A 199 -1.81 10.99 -8.14
C MET A 199 -1.56 9.48 -8.23
N THR A 200 -2.10 8.83 -9.26
CA THR A 200 -1.90 7.39 -9.52
C THR A 200 -0.44 7.10 -9.82
N ASP A 201 0.24 7.99 -10.54
CA ASP A 201 1.69 7.90 -10.77
C ASP A 201 2.50 8.02 -9.48
N VAL A 202 2.15 8.97 -8.61
CA VAL A 202 2.80 9.12 -7.29
C VAL A 202 2.60 7.86 -6.44
N LEU A 203 1.38 7.32 -6.42
CA LEU A 203 1.05 6.10 -5.70
C LEU A 203 1.76 4.88 -6.29
N SER A 204 1.93 4.80 -7.61
CA SER A 204 2.65 3.70 -8.27
C SER A 204 4.13 3.70 -7.87
N VAL A 205 4.76 4.87 -7.84
CA VAL A 205 6.15 5.02 -7.38
C VAL A 205 6.28 4.72 -5.89
N ALA A 206 5.35 5.21 -5.06
CA ALA A 206 5.34 4.94 -3.64
C ALA A 206 5.20 3.43 -3.34
N SER A 207 4.30 2.72 -4.02
CA SER A 207 4.14 1.27 -3.91
C SER A 207 5.42 0.53 -4.31
N ALA A 208 6.06 0.92 -5.41
CA ALA A 208 7.29 0.29 -5.87
C ALA A 208 8.46 0.48 -4.90
N ILE A 209 8.61 1.67 -4.29
CA ILE A 209 9.66 1.92 -3.29
C ILE A 209 9.41 1.10 -2.03
N VAL A 210 8.17 1.07 -1.51
CA VAL A 210 7.82 0.28 -0.33
C VAL A 210 8.07 -1.21 -0.60
N ARG A 211 7.89 -1.69 -1.84
CA ARG A 211 8.12 -3.10 -2.23
C ARG A 211 9.60 -3.44 -2.16
N ILE A 212 10.44 -2.53 -2.66
CA ILE A 212 11.90 -2.69 -2.67
C ILE A 212 12.47 -2.62 -1.25
N ASP A 213 11.96 -1.71 -0.44
CA ASP A 213 12.44 -1.49 0.94
C ASP A 213 11.85 -2.49 1.96
N GLY A 214 10.83 -3.26 1.56
CA GLY A 214 10.09 -4.16 2.45
C GLY A 214 9.24 -3.43 3.50
N GLY A 215 8.86 -2.17 3.23
CA GLY A 215 8.02 -1.38 4.12
C GLY A 215 8.24 0.13 4.03
N TRP A 216 7.32 0.89 4.66
CA TRP A 216 7.40 2.35 4.70
C TRP A 216 8.41 2.85 5.74
N VAL A 217 9.34 3.71 5.31
CA VAL A 217 10.37 4.32 6.16
C VAL A 217 10.01 5.79 6.46
N SER A 218 9.76 6.09 7.74
CA SER A 218 9.47 7.46 8.20
C SER A 218 10.72 8.34 8.24
N ARG A 219 10.53 9.67 8.24
CA ARG A 219 11.61 10.66 8.37
C ARG A 219 12.52 10.41 9.58
N ASP A 220 11.94 10.10 10.73
CA ASP A 220 12.69 9.82 11.96
C ASP A 220 13.54 8.54 11.89
N ARG A 221 13.17 7.59 11.02
CA ARG A 221 13.84 6.30 10.86
C ARG A 221 14.86 6.29 9.70
N GLY A 222 14.80 7.28 8.81
CA GLY A 222 15.53 7.30 7.53
C GLY A 222 17.05 7.45 7.62
N GLY A 223 17.59 8.01 8.70
CA GLY A 223 19.04 8.12 8.92
C GLY A 223 19.80 8.63 7.68
N VAL A 224 20.87 7.93 7.29
CA VAL A 224 21.73 8.27 6.13
C VAL A 224 21.12 7.83 4.79
N SER A 225 20.19 6.86 4.81
CA SER A 225 19.60 6.25 3.61
C SER A 225 18.41 7.02 3.02
N GLY A 226 17.96 8.10 3.69
CA GLY A 226 16.79 8.88 3.29
C GLY A 226 15.46 8.22 3.68
N CYS A 227 14.37 8.99 3.68
CA CYS A 227 13.03 8.46 3.96
C CYS A 227 12.21 8.22 2.69
N THR A 228 11.17 7.39 2.76
CA THR A 228 10.39 6.98 1.58
C THR A 228 9.82 8.20 0.81
N THR A 229 9.46 9.28 1.50
CA THR A 229 8.96 10.50 0.82
C THR A 229 10.02 11.20 -0.03
N ASP A 230 11.28 11.15 0.38
CA ASP A 230 12.38 11.81 -0.34
C ASP A 230 12.71 11.01 -1.60
N TRP A 231 12.74 9.68 -1.48
CA TRP A 231 12.88 8.77 -2.62
C TRP A 231 11.75 8.91 -3.63
N ILE A 232 10.49 9.02 -3.19
CA ILE A 232 9.36 9.27 -4.10
C ILE A 232 9.61 10.55 -4.89
N THR A 233 10.00 11.63 -4.22
CA THR A 233 10.23 12.93 -4.88
C THR A 233 11.38 12.86 -5.90
N GLN A 234 12.46 12.14 -5.56
CA GLN A 234 13.61 11.93 -6.43
C GLN A 234 13.24 11.10 -7.68
N VAL A 235 12.54 9.96 -7.50
CA VAL A 235 12.14 9.08 -8.60
C VAL A 235 11.11 9.76 -9.50
N MET A 236 10.17 10.54 -8.94
CA MET A 236 9.21 11.29 -9.72
C MET A 236 9.86 12.37 -10.62
N SER A 237 11.05 12.83 -10.25
CA SER A 237 11.81 13.82 -11.03
C SER A 237 12.69 13.19 -12.12
N ASP A 238 12.86 11.86 -12.12
CA ASP A 238 13.66 11.11 -13.10
C ASP A 238 12.83 10.04 -13.82
N HIS A 239 12.39 10.37 -15.03
CA HIS A 239 11.53 9.51 -15.84
C HIS A 239 12.13 8.13 -16.13
N LYS A 240 13.46 8.04 -16.32
CA LYS A 240 14.13 6.76 -16.62
C LYS A 240 14.10 5.84 -15.40
N THR A 241 14.40 6.40 -14.24
CA THR A 241 14.34 5.65 -12.97
C THR A 241 12.91 5.18 -12.72
N LYS A 242 11.90 6.05 -12.90
CA LYS A 242 10.48 5.69 -12.77
C LYS A 242 10.10 4.50 -13.67
N GLU A 243 10.43 4.53 -14.96
CA GLU A 243 10.09 3.46 -15.90
C GLU A 243 10.77 2.12 -15.56
N SER A 244 12.00 2.17 -15.04
CA SER A 244 12.73 0.95 -14.65
C SER A 244 12.25 0.33 -13.34
N LEU A 245 11.68 1.14 -12.44
CA LEU A 245 11.40 0.76 -11.06
C LEU A 245 9.95 0.28 -10.87
N VAL A 246 8.98 0.93 -11.53
CA VAL A 246 7.55 0.66 -11.40
C VAL A 246 7.13 -0.52 -12.27
N GLN A 247 6.54 -1.55 -11.66
CA GLN A 247 6.01 -2.74 -12.32
C GLN A 247 4.47 -2.69 -12.42
N ASP A 248 3.87 -3.60 -13.20
CA ASP A 248 2.41 -3.66 -13.39
C ASP A 248 1.66 -3.89 -12.07
N GLY A 249 2.23 -4.67 -11.15
CA GLY A 249 1.67 -4.87 -9.81
C GLY A 249 1.59 -3.58 -8.99
N ASP A 250 2.59 -2.69 -9.12
CA ASP A 250 2.62 -1.40 -8.40
C ASP A 250 1.54 -0.45 -8.92
N ARG A 251 1.27 -0.49 -10.24
CA ARG A 251 0.19 0.28 -10.89
C ARG A 251 -1.19 -0.23 -10.47
N ALA A 252 -1.37 -1.55 -10.40
CA ALA A 252 -2.60 -2.16 -9.91
C ALA A 252 -2.87 -1.79 -8.44
N ALA A 253 -1.83 -1.81 -7.59
CA ALA A 253 -1.92 -1.37 -6.21
C ALA A 253 -2.33 0.12 -6.09
N ALA A 254 -1.73 0.98 -6.92
CA ALA A 254 -2.11 2.39 -6.97
C ALA A 254 -3.60 2.60 -7.35
N GLY A 255 -4.12 1.81 -8.29
CA GLY A 255 -5.53 1.81 -8.67
C GLY A 255 -6.45 1.48 -7.48
N LYS A 256 -6.15 0.41 -6.74
CA LYS A 256 -6.91 0.02 -5.54
C LYS A 256 -6.90 1.10 -4.45
N ILE A 257 -5.76 1.77 -4.25
CA ILE A 257 -5.64 2.88 -3.29
C ILE A 257 -6.49 4.08 -3.73
N MET A 258 -6.50 4.41 -5.03
CA MET A 258 -7.32 5.49 -5.59
C MET A 258 -8.82 5.21 -5.43
N GLU A 259 -9.25 3.96 -5.67
CA GLU A 259 -10.63 3.53 -5.44
C GLU A 259 -11.02 3.63 -3.97
N TRP A 260 -10.16 3.13 -3.07
CA TRP A 260 -10.38 3.22 -1.64
C TRP A 260 -10.49 4.65 -1.13
N LEU A 261 -9.60 5.56 -1.55
CA LEU A 261 -9.66 6.97 -1.14
C LEU A 261 -10.95 7.67 -1.62
N ASN A 262 -11.51 7.23 -2.75
CA ASN A 262 -12.75 7.77 -3.30
C ASN A 262 -14.02 7.05 -2.78
N SER A 263 -13.88 5.95 -2.05
CA SER A 263 -15.02 5.19 -1.55
C SER A 263 -15.78 5.91 -0.42
N GLU A 264 -17.00 5.45 -0.16
CA GLU A 264 -17.79 5.89 0.97
C GLU A 264 -17.23 5.36 2.30
N ASP A 265 -16.55 4.21 2.27
CA ASP A 265 -15.92 3.57 3.44
C ASP A 265 -14.70 4.32 3.96
N PHE A 266 -14.08 5.17 3.13
CA PHE A 266 -13.01 6.06 3.59
C PHE A 266 -13.59 7.25 4.36
N ASP A 267 -13.86 7.00 5.65
CA ASP A 267 -14.28 8.02 6.60
C ASP A 267 -13.12 8.98 6.91
N VAL A 268 -13.40 10.27 6.74
CA VAL A 268 -12.48 11.37 7.03
C VAL A 268 -12.68 11.91 8.44
N GLY A 269 -13.85 11.71 9.05
CA GLY A 269 -14.21 12.24 10.36
C GLY A 269 -13.80 13.72 10.53
N THR A 270 -13.03 14.00 11.58
CA THR A 270 -12.38 15.29 11.86
C THR A 270 -10.88 15.28 11.55
N ASP A 271 -10.39 14.26 10.85
CA ASP A 271 -8.97 14.10 10.54
C ASP A 271 -8.61 14.86 9.25
N LEU A 272 -7.91 16.00 9.45
CA LEU A 272 -7.42 16.85 8.37
C LEU A 272 -6.50 16.10 7.40
N TYR A 273 -5.74 15.11 7.86
CA TYR A 273 -4.88 14.29 7.00
C TYR A 273 -5.72 13.45 6.03
N ARG A 274 -6.71 12.71 6.53
CA ARG A 274 -7.61 11.89 5.70
C ARG A 274 -8.44 12.76 4.76
N SER A 275 -8.91 13.91 5.23
CA SER A 275 -9.61 14.90 4.38
C SER A 275 -8.74 15.36 3.20
N ASN A 276 -7.46 15.68 3.44
CA ASN A 276 -6.52 16.07 2.41
C ASN A 276 -6.26 14.95 1.39
N LEU A 277 -6.13 13.69 1.83
CA LEU A 277 -5.98 12.55 0.93
C LEU A 277 -7.21 12.36 0.03
N LYS A 278 -8.43 12.47 0.60
CA LYS A 278 -9.69 12.36 -0.16
C LYS A 278 -9.84 13.48 -1.19
N ALA A 279 -9.45 14.70 -0.83
CA ALA A 279 -9.46 15.83 -1.77
C ALA A 279 -8.48 15.61 -2.93
N MET A 280 -7.25 15.16 -2.65
CA MET A 280 -6.25 14.85 -3.69
C MET A 280 -6.74 13.72 -4.62
N ALA A 281 -7.33 12.66 -4.07
CA ALA A 281 -7.85 11.54 -4.85
C ALA A 281 -9.02 11.94 -5.77
N ARG A 282 -9.89 12.84 -5.31
CA ARG A 282 -10.99 13.40 -6.14
C ARG A 282 -10.48 14.26 -7.28
N HIS A 283 -9.39 15.00 -7.07
CA HIS A 283 -8.78 15.81 -8.11
C HIS A 283 -7.91 15.00 -9.08
N GLY A 284 -7.45 13.80 -8.67
CA GLY A 284 -6.62 12.91 -9.49
C GLY A 284 -5.19 13.41 -9.70
N ALA A 285 -4.84 14.59 -9.19
CA ALA A 285 -3.53 15.19 -9.41
C ALA A 285 -3.07 16.02 -8.20
N VAL A 286 -1.76 16.09 -8.00
CA VAL A 286 -1.13 16.69 -6.81
C VAL A 286 -0.06 17.69 -7.19
N LYS A 287 0.08 18.76 -6.40
CA LYS A 287 1.18 19.72 -6.57
C LYS A 287 2.50 19.07 -6.16
N PRO A 288 3.67 19.52 -6.68
CA PRO A 288 4.96 18.93 -6.34
C PRO A 288 5.25 18.89 -4.83
N LYS A 289 4.87 19.96 -4.12
CA LYS A 289 5.00 20.03 -2.65
C LYS A 289 4.12 19.04 -1.87
N ALA A 290 3.12 18.45 -2.51
CA ALA A 290 2.18 17.49 -1.92
C ALA A 290 2.50 16.03 -2.27
N ILE A 291 3.53 15.76 -3.07
CA ILE A 291 3.94 14.40 -3.48
C ILE A 291 4.19 13.50 -2.26
N GLY A 292 4.92 14.00 -1.25
CA GLY A 292 5.21 13.23 -0.03
C GLY A 292 3.96 12.87 0.77
N LEU A 293 2.95 13.77 0.80
CA LEU A 293 1.67 13.52 1.47
C LEU A 293 0.80 12.54 0.69
N ALA A 294 0.77 12.66 -0.64
CA ALA A 294 0.04 11.72 -1.49
C ALA A 294 0.63 10.31 -1.38
N GLY A 295 1.96 10.20 -1.39
CA GLY A 295 2.66 8.93 -1.23
C GLY A 295 2.40 8.22 0.10
N SER A 296 2.17 8.95 1.19
CA SER A 296 1.88 8.34 2.51
C SER A 296 0.51 7.65 2.57
N ALA A 297 -0.35 7.85 1.56
CA ALA A 297 -1.59 7.09 1.44
C ALA A 297 -1.33 5.59 1.33
N VAL A 298 -0.23 5.14 0.70
CA VAL A 298 0.15 3.72 0.62
C VAL A 298 0.30 3.11 2.01
N ALA A 299 1.02 3.78 2.92
CA ALA A 299 1.20 3.32 4.28
C ALA A 299 -0.11 3.32 5.10
N THR A 300 -1.01 4.25 4.79
CA THR A 300 -2.31 4.36 5.47
C THR A 300 -3.25 3.26 5.01
N TYR A 301 -3.32 3.02 3.70
CA TYR A 301 -4.06 1.92 3.09
C TYR A 301 -3.60 0.57 3.64
N ALA A 302 -2.28 0.32 3.68
CA ALA A 302 -1.74 -0.93 4.22
C ALA A 302 -2.16 -1.18 5.69
N ARG A 303 -2.17 -0.13 6.52
CA ARG A 303 -2.63 -0.23 7.92
C ARG A 303 -4.13 -0.50 8.01
N GLU A 304 -4.94 0.20 7.21
CA GLU A 304 -6.39 0.02 7.21
C GLU A 304 -6.76 -1.39 6.71
N MET A 305 -6.15 -1.86 5.62
CA MET A 305 -6.35 -3.22 5.11
C MET A 305 -5.91 -4.28 6.12
N LYS A 306 -4.82 -4.05 6.84
CA LYS A 306 -4.42 -4.91 7.95
C LYS A 306 -5.48 -4.93 9.05
N HIS A 307 -6.01 -3.78 9.43
CA HIS A 307 -7.09 -3.70 10.42
C HIS A 307 -8.39 -4.32 9.94
N LEU A 308 -8.75 -4.17 8.66
CA LEU A 308 -9.90 -4.84 8.06
C LEU A 308 -9.71 -6.35 8.08
N LYS A 309 -8.58 -6.87 7.61
CA LYS A 309 -8.27 -8.31 7.70
C LYS A 309 -8.21 -8.81 9.15
N GLU A 310 -7.72 -8.00 10.09
CA GLU A 310 -7.76 -8.31 11.52
C GLU A 310 -9.20 -8.32 12.08
N ARG A 311 -10.08 -7.43 11.61
CA ARG A 311 -11.49 -7.34 11.99
C ARG A 311 -12.33 -8.43 11.33
N GLU A 312 -12.09 -8.74 10.05
CA GLU A 312 -12.70 -9.86 9.33
C GLU A 312 -12.31 -11.16 10.01
N ARG A 313 -11.01 -11.37 10.25
CA ARG A 313 -10.54 -12.47 11.08
C ARG A 313 -11.22 -12.46 12.44
N ALA A 314 -11.33 -11.32 13.13
CA ALA A 314 -12.03 -11.23 14.41
C ALA A 314 -13.53 -11.56 14.31
N SER A 315 -14.18 -11.23 13.19
CA SER A 315 -15.58 -11.52 12.90
C SER A 315 -15.85 -12.97 12.56
N GLU A 316 -14.84 -13.70 12.05
CA GLU A 316 -14.89 -15.16 11.89
C GLU A 316 -14.96 -15.89 13.25
N TRP A 317 -14.52 -15.23 14.33
CA TRP A 317 -14.59 -15.77 15.69
C TRP A 317 -15.87 -15.35 16.39
N ALA A 318 -16.52 -16.30 17.04
CA ALA A 318 -17.54 -15.97 18.01
C ALA A 318 -16.88 -15.42 19.28
N SER A 319 -17.32 -14.24 19.71
CA SER A 319 -16.91 -13.65 20.99
C SER A 319 -17.65 -14.32 22.15
N VAL A 320 -17.35 -15.60 22.41
CA VAL A 320 -17.99 -16.41 23.44
C VAL A 320 -16.91 -17.15 24.24
N SER A 321 -17.06 -17.13 25.55
CA SER A 321 -16.24 -17.91 26.47
C SER A 321 -16.83 -19.32 26.68
N ILE A 322 -15.96 -20.34 26.71
CA ILE A 322 -16.34 -21.75 26.78
C ILE A 322 -16.06 -22.30 28.19
N GLY A 323 -17.12 -22.75 28.85
CA GLY A 323 -17.08 -23.33 30.21
C GLY A 323 -16.67 -22.32 31.28
N GLU A 324 -16.64 -22.74 32.53
CA GLU A 324 -16.23 -21.92 33.67
C GLU A 324 -14.76 -22.14 34.06
N PRO A 325 -14.04 -21.13 34.59
CA PRO A 325 -12.68 -21.32 35.10
C PRO A 325 -12.55 -22.51 36.06
N GLY A 326 -11.64 -23.44 35.73
CA GLY A 326 -11.41 -24.69 36.47
C GLY A 326 -12.15 -25.92 35.90
N GLU A 327 -13.19 -25.71 35.10
CA GLU A 327 -13.99 -26.76 34.47
C GLU A 327 -13.15 -27.59 33.48
N LYS A 328 -13.41 -28.90 33.43
CA LYS A 328 -12.86 -29.75 32.37
C LYS A 328 -13.83 -29.73 31.19
N VAL A 329 -13.33 -29.32 30.03
CA VAL A 329 -14.10 -29.27 28.78
C VAL A 329 -13.57 -30.28 27.78
N GLU A 330 -14.47 -30.82 26.96
CA GLU A 330 -14.17 -31.68 25.82
C GLU A 330 -14.74 -30.99 24.58
N ARG A 331 -13.90 -30.72 23.59
CA ARG A 331 -14.23 -29.93 22.40
C ARG A 331 -13.52 -30.47 21.18
N GLU A 332 -14.18 -30.36 20.05
CA GLU A 332 -13.56 -30.52 18.75
C GLU A 332 -13.02 -29.16 18.32
N VAL A 333 -11.73 -29.08 18.04
CA VAL A 333 -11.06 -27.81 17.74
C VAL A 333 -10.20 -27.92 16.48
N TYR A 334 -10.26 -26.90 15.64
CA TYR A 334 -9.34 -26.68 14.54
C TYR A 334 -8.13 -25.87 15.02
N VAL A 335 -6.92 -26.29 14.66
CA VAL A 335 -5.67 -25.62 15.02
C VAL A 335 -5.34 -24.55 13.99
N GLU A 336 -5.72 -23.31 14.28
CA GLU A 336 -5.44 -22.18 13.37
C GLU A 336 -3.96 -21.86 13.25
N LYS A 337 -3.25 -21.84 14.39
CA LYS A 337 -1.87 -21.38 14.41
C LYS A 337 -1.10 -21.87 15.63
N LYS A 338 0.19 -22.14 15.47
CA LYS A 338 1.14 -22.25 16.58
C LYS A 338 2.14 -21.11 16.50
N ILE A 339 2.39 -20.50 17.63
CA ILE A 339 3.33 -19.39 17.76
C ILE A 339 4.37 -19.81 18.81
N PRO A 340 5.60 -20.15 18.37
CA PRO A 340 6.71 -20.34 19.28
C PRO A 340 7.04 -19.03 20.00
N MET A 341 7.24 -19.11 21.31
CA MET A 341 7.54 -17.98 22.18
C MET A 341 8.65 -18.35 23.16
N GLU A 342 9.73 -17.59 23.15
CA GLU A 342 10.79 -17.68 24.14
C GLU A 342 10.37 -16.95 25.43
N ASN A 343 10.55 -17.60 26.57
CA ASN A 343 10.35 -16.99 27.88
C ASN A 343 11.53 -17.28 28.80
N ALA A 344 11.57 -16.65 29.97
CA ALA A 344 12.66 -16.79 30.95
C ALA A 344 12.91 -18.23 31.43
N PHE A 345 11.99 -19.16 31.16
CA PHE A 345 12.04 -20.56 31.56
C PHE A 345 12.17 -21.52 30.36
N GLY A 346 12.39 -21.00 29.14
CA GLY A 346 12.59 -21.75 27.91
C GLY A 346 11.52 -21.51 26.84
N MET A 347 11.48 -22.39 25.85
CA MET A 347 10.54 -22.30 24.74
C MET A 347 9.13 -22.78 25.13
N SER A 348 8.14 -21.94 24.81
CA SER A 348 6.72 -22.24 24.93
C SER A 348 6.04 -22.10 23.57
N VAL A 349 5.01 -22.88 23.30
CA VAL A 349 4.22 -22.77 22.07
C VAL A 349 2.80 -22.36 22.44
N LEU A 350 2.36 -21.21 21.93
CA LEU A 350 0.98 -20.77 21.98
C LEU A 350 0.21 -21.39 20.81
N HIS A 351 -0.80 -22.18 21.12
CA HIS A 351 -1.73 -22.74 20.15
C HIS A 351 -2.98 -21.85 20.14
N ILE A 352 -3.35 -21.38 18.94
CA ILE A 352 -4.63 -20.72 18.68
C ILE A 352 -5.55 -21.77 18.09
N LEU A 353 -6.66 -22.01 18.77
CA LEU A 353 -7.61 -23.06 18.48
C LEU A 353 -8.98 -22.45 18.22
N ARG A 354 -9.70 -23.00 17.25
CA ARG A 354 -11.08 -22.65 16.92
C ARG A 354 -12.00 -23.79 17.26
N ASP A 355 -12.95 -23.54 18.14
CA ASP A 355 -14.00 -24.50 18.44
C ASP A 355 -14.90 -24.69 17.21
N THR A 356 -15.09 -25.92 16.75
CA THR A 356 -15.85 -26.18 15.50
C THR A 356 -17.36 -25.98 15.67
N GLN A 357 -17.87 -25.99 16.90
CA GLN A 357 -19.30 -25.84 17.16
C GLN A 357 -19.72 -24.39 17.30
N THR A 358 -18.89 -23.58 17.96
CA THR A 358 -19.22 -22.19 18.30
C THR A 358 -18.41 -21.17 17.53
N ASN A 359 -17.34 -21.57 16.83
CA ASN A 359 -16.29 -20.66 16.32
C ASN A 359 -15.61 -19.84 17.43
N ALA A 360 -15.74 -20.24 18.71
CA ALA A 360 -15.09 -19.56 19.81
C ALA A 360 -13.57 -19.74 19.75
N LYS A 361 -12.84 -18.67 20.11
CA LYS A 361 -11.39 -18.69 20.18
C LYS A 361 -10.92 -19.29 21.49
N MET A 362 -10.04 -20.29 21.39
CA MET A 362 -9.38 -20.90 22.54
C MET A 362 -7.86 -20.79 22.40
N THR A 363 -7.17 -20.55 23.51
CA THR A 363 -5.70 -20.45 23.52
C THR A 363 -5.10 -21.47 24.48
N TRP A 364 -4.00 -22.09 24.08
CA TRP A 364 -3.30 -23.05 24.94
C TRP A 364 -1.79 -22.87 24.86
N PHE A 365 -1.18 -22.66 26.02
CA PHE A 365 0.28 -22.61 26.18
C PHE A 365 0.80 -23.98 26.60
N ASN A 366 1.77 -24.49 25.84
CA ASN A 366 2.50 -25.71 26.18
C ASN A 366 4.00 -25.42 26.27
N SER A 367 4.67 -25.96 27.28
CA SER A 367 6.13 -25.98 27.34
C SER A 367 6.64 -27.23 26.58
N GLY A 368 7.59 -27.06 25.65
CA GLY A 368 8.11 -28.13 24.80
C GLY A 368 7.49 -28.17 23.38
N ALA A 369 7.79 -29.24 22.62
CA ALA A 369 7.29 -29.41 21.24
C ALA A 369 5.76 -29.34 21.21
N GLY A 370 5.20 -28.46 20.36
CA GLY A 370 3.75 -28.23 20.26
C GLY A 370 3.03 -29.52 19.89
N LYS A 371 2.02 -29.95 20.65
CA LYS A 371 1.48 -31.32 20.48
C LYS A 371 0.63 -31.49 19.23
N LEU A 372 -0.07 -30.44 18.80
CA LEU A 372 -1.03 -30.49 17.72
C LEU A 372 -0.38 -30.02 16.41
N TYR A 373 -0.86 -30.51 15.28
CA TYR A 373 -0.44 -30.03 13.95
C TYR A 373 -1.34 -28.87 13.48
N GLU A 374 -0.75 -27.85 12.84
CA GLU A 374 -1.51 -26.70 12.30
C GLU A 374 -2.37 -27.11 11.11
N GLY A 375 -3.56 -26.51 10.99
CA GLY A 375 -4.48 -26.80 9.90
C GLY A 375 -5.26 -28.10 10.05
N GLN A 376 -5.22 -28.75 11.21
CA GLN A 376 -5.99 -29.97 11.48
C GLN A 376 -6.99 -29.79 12.62
N THR A 377 -8.03 -30.63 12.59
CA THR A 377 -9.06 -30.71 13.63
C THR A 377 -8.78 -31.88 14.57
N TYR A 378 -8.93 -31.62 15.87
CA TYR A 378 -8.71 -32.60 16.93
C TYR A 378 -9.83 -32.59 17.95
N ASN A 379 -10.16 -33.77 18.46
CA ASN A 379 -10.92 -33.90 19.69
C ASN A 379 -9.97 -33.73 20.88
N ILE A 380 -10.13 -32.64 21.62
CA ILE A 380 -9.29 -32.31 22.77
C ILE A 380 -10.09 -32.36 24.07
N THR A 381 -9.37 -32.69 25.14
CA THR A 381 -9.82 -32.50 26.51
C THR A 381 -8.89 -31.51 27.19
N GLY A 382 -9.42 -30.54 27.93
CA GLY A 382 -8.62 -29.51 28.59
C GLY A 382 -9.33 -28.96 29.82
N ARG A 383 -8.60 -28.17 30.62
CA ARG A 383 -9.19 -27.40 31.73
C ARG A 383 -9.18 -25.92 31.41
N VAL A 384 -10.32 -25.26 31.61
CA VAL A 384 -10.41 -23.80 31.49
C VAL A 384 -9.53 -23.18 32.57
N LYS A 385 -8.54 -22.38 32.17
CA LYS A 385 -7.66 -21.67 33.09
C LYS A 385 -8.23 -20.30 33.45
N ALA A 386 -8.69 -19.58 32.44
CA ALA A 386 -9.28 -18.24 32.55
C ALA A 386 -9.97 -17.86 31.24
N HIS A 387 -10.91 -16.94 31.31
CA HIS A 387 -11.37 -16.17 30.14
C HIS A 387 -10.56 -14.88 30.03
N ARG A 388 -10.33 -14.43 28.80
CA ARG A 388 -9.61 -13.20 28.52
C ARG A 388 -10.34 -12.43 27.44
N GLN A 389 -10.29 -11.11 27.51
CA GLN A 389 -10.74 -10.26 26.42
C GLN A 389 -9.52 -9.67 25.72
N ARG A 390 -9.42 -9.87 24.40
CA ARG A 390 -8.33 -9.32 23.57
C ARG A 390 -8.89 -8.76 22.28
N ASN A 391 -8.61 -7.48 22.00
CA ASN A 391 -9.14 -6.77 20.83
C ASN A 391 -10.68 -6.85 20.73
N GLY A 392 -11.38 -6.80 21.86
CA GLY A 392 -12.84 -6.90 21.94
C GLY A 392 -13.40 -8.33 21.83
N LEU A 393 -12.56 -9.35 21.57
CA LEU A 393 -12.96 -10.75 21.47
C LEU A 393 -12.76 -11.47 22.80
N GLU A 394 -13.80 -12.14 23.29
CA GLU A 394 -13.72 -13.11 24.38
C GLU A 394 -12.99 -14.38 23.91
N GLU A 395 -11.93 -14.79 24.61
CA GLU A 395 -11.17 -16.00 24.34
C GLU A 395 -11.00 -16.86 25.60
N THR A 396 -11.05 -18.18 25.41
CA THR A 396 -10.90 -19.15 26.51
C THR A 396 -9.48 -19.69 26.58
N GLN A 397 -8.77 -19.42 27.67
CA GLN A 397 -7.45 -19.98 27.89
C GLN A 397 -7.56 -21.38 28.52
N LEU A 398 -6.98 -22.38 27.85
CA LEU A 398 -6.93 -23.77 28.32
C LEU A 398 -5.59 -24.13 28.98
N THR A 399 -5.64 -25.14 29.82
CA THR A 399 -4.48 -25.83 30.41
C THR A 399 -4.67 -27.34 30.37
N ARG A 400 -3.55 -28.07 30.46
CA ARG A 400 -3.53 -29.55 30.50
C ARG A 400 -4.29 -30.17 29.32
N VAL A 401 -4.13 -29.57 28.14
CA VAL A 401 -4.76 -30.07 26.92
C VAL A 401 -4.17 -31.44 26.57
N ASN A 402 -5.06 -32.38 26.28
CA ASN A 402 -4.74 -33.74 25.86
C ASN A 402 -5.61 -34.10 24.66
N CYS A 403 -5.00 -34.76 23.67
CA CYS A 403 -5.69 -35.30 22.51
C CYS A 403 -5.52 -36.84 22.54
N PRO A 404 -6.62 -37.60 22.71
CA PRO A 404 -6.56 -39.07 22.68
C PRO A 404 -5.97 -39.62 21.37
N ASP A 405 -6.26 -38.97 20.24
CA ASP A 405 -5.80 -39.39 18.91
C ASP A 405 -4.27 -39.35 18.79
N LEU A 406 -3.61 -38.45 19.53
CA LEU A 406 -2.15 -38.31 19.53
C LEU A 406 -1.46 -39.11 20.64
N ALA A 407 -2.21 -39.66 21.60
CA ALA A 407 -1.65 -40.32 22.78
C ALA A 407 -0.92 -41.64 22.45
N LEU A 408 -1.18 -42.22 21.27
CA LEU A 408 -0.61 -43.50 20.86
C LEU A 408 0.77 -43.37 20.19
N HIS A 409 1.15 -42.20 19.68
CA HIS A 409 2.47 -41.99 19.06
C HIS A 409 3.63 -42.31 20.00
N SER A 410 3.48 -42.03 21.30
CA SER A 410 4.52 -42.26 22.29
C SER A 410 4.54 -43.70 22.84
N LYS A 411 3.83 -44.65 22.21
CA LYS A 411 3.67 -46.02 22.70
C LYS A 411 4.42 -47.07 21.86
N PHE A 412 5.14 -46.64 20.84
CA PHE A 412 6.02 -47.51 20.06
C PHE A 412 7.37 -47.65 20.76
N HIS A 413 7.66 -48.87 21.23
CA HIS A 413 8.92 -49.26 21.86
C HIS A 413 9.10 -50.78 21.72
N ASP A 414 10.31 -51.27 21.99
CA ASP A 414 10.69 -52.67 21.70
C ASP A 414 9.79 -53.71 22.43
N GLU A 415 9.28 -53.37 23.62
CA GLU A 415 8.41 -54.23 24.43
C GLU A 415 6.89 -53.96 24.26
N MET A 416 6.46 -53.34 23.16
CA MET A 416 5.05 -52.96 23.00
C MET A 416 4.11 -54.17 22.80
N ASP A 417 2.90 -54.09 23.35
CA ASP A 417 1.82 -55.05 23.06
C ASP A 417 0.98 -54.55 21.87
N GLU A 418 1.23 -55.13 20.69
CA GLU A 418 0.53 -54.80 19.46
C GLU A 418 -0.99 -54.96 19.59
N ASN A 419 -1.47 -56.00 20.27
CA ASN A 419 -2.90 -56.26 20.42
C ASN A 419 -3.56 -55.23 21.35
N ALA A 420 -2.86 -54.82 22.40
CA ALA A 420 -3.34 -53.76 23.29
C ALA A 420 -3.37 -52.39 22.58
N LEU A 421 -2.42 -52.12 21.68
CA LEU A 421 -2.40 -50.92 20.87
C LEU A 421 -3.53 -50.92 19.84
N ILE A 422 -3.74 -52.01 19.11
CA ILE A 422 -4.85 -52.17 18.15
C ILE A 422 -6.21 -51.93 18.83
N LYS A 423 -6.43 -52.45 20.04
CA LYS A 423 -7.65 -52.18 20.83
C LYS A 423 -7.85 -50.70 21.16
N LYS A 424 -6.78 -49.91 21.28
CA LYS A 424 -6.85 -48.47 21.51
C LYS A 424 -7.03 -47.70 20.21
N ILE A 425 -6.43 -48.18 19.11
CA ILE A 425 -6.61 -47.62 17.76
C ILE A 425 -8.07 -47.65 17.35
N ALA A 426 -8.80 -48.71 17.71
CA ALA A 426 -10.24 -48.82 17.48
C ALA A 426 -11.09 -47.73 18.17
N LYS A 427 -10.51 -46.89 19.04
CA LYS A 427 -11.18 -45.79 19.74
C LYS A 427 -10.75 -44.40 19.25
N LEU A 428 -9.89 -44.33 18.24
CA LEU A 428 -9.48 -43.05 17.67
C LEU A 428 -10.64 -42.44 16.89
N ASN A 429 -10.79 -41.13 16.99
CA ASN A 429 -11.77 -40.41 16.19
C ASN A 429 -11.19 -40.04 14.82
N ASN A 430 -9.92 -39.64 14.80
CA ASN A 430 -9.18 -39.33 13.60
C ASN A 430 -7.96 -40.25 13.48
N ILE A 431 -7.99 -41.14 12.50
CA ILE A 431 -6.93 -42.14 12.28
C ILE A 431 -5.64 -41.52 11.69
N ASP A 432 -5.79 -40.41 10.97
CA ASP A 432 -4.71 -39.66 10.32
C ASP A 432 -4.40 -38.35 11.07
N ALA A 433 -4.70 -38.31 12.37
CA ALA A 433 -4.29 -37.22 13.25
C ALA A 433 -2.77 -37.07 13.23
N ARG A 434 -2.28 -35.86 12.97
CA ARG A 434 -0.84 -35.57 12.87
C ARG A 434 -0.29 -35.04 14.18
N ASN A 435 0.87 -35.54 14.58
CA ASN A 435 1.56 -35.05 15.76
C ASN A 435 2.29 -33.71 15.48
N ALA A 436 3.05 -33.22 16.47
CA ALA A 436 3.91 -32.04 16.38
C ALA A 436 4.76 -31.92 15.10
N SER A 437 5.26 -33.07 14.63
CA SER A 437 6.19 -33.24 13.51
C SER A 437 5.48 -33.55 12.19
N GLY A 438 4.16 -33.45 12.15
CA GLY A 438 3.38 -33.78 10.96
C GLY A 438 3.28 -35.27 10.68
N GLU A 439 3.59 -36.14 11.63
CA GLU A 439 3.50 -37.59 11.43
C GLU A 439 2.14 -38.12 11.86
N THR A 440 1.54 -38.99 11.06
CA THR A 440 0.39 -39.83 11.43
C THR A 440 0.83 -41.04 12.25
N LEU A 441 -0.14 -41.72 12.86
CA LEU A 441 0.14 -42.95 13.60
C LEU A 441 0.69 -44.05 12.68
N LEU A 442 0.20 -44.10 11.44
CA LEU A 442 0.67 -45.02 10.40
C LEU A 442 2.14 -44.77 10.05
N GLN A 443 2.55 -43.52 9.89
CA GLN A 443 3.95 -43.16 9.65
C GLN A 443 4.82 -43.53 10.85
N THR A 444 4.36 -43.26 12.07
CA THR A 444 5.09 -43.61 13.29
C THR A 444 5.31 -45.13 13.38
N ALA A 445 4.26 -45.92 13.13
CA ALA A 445 4.33 -47.37 13.09
C ALA A 445 5.26 -47.88 11.97
N SER A 446 5.18 -47.29 10.78
CA SER A 446 5.97 -47.68 9.60
C SER A 446 7.46 -47.36 9.77
N HIS A 447 7.77 -46.18 10.30
CA HIS A 447 9.14 -45.80 10.64
C HIS A 447 9.72 -46.72 11.73
N PHE A 448 8.94 -47.05 12.76
CA PHE A 448 9.38 -47.98 13.80
C PHE A 448 9.60 -49.40 13.25
N TYR A 449 8.68 -49.88 12.41
CA TYR A 449 8.77 -51.18 11.76
C TYR A 449 10.02 -51.31 10.88
N ARG A 450 10.32 -50.29 10.07
CA ARG A 450 11.52 -50.21 9.24
C ARG A 450 12.81 -50.51 10.02
N PHE A 451 12.95 -49.98 11.23
CA PHE A 451 14.17 -50.15 12.04
C PHE A 451 14.15 -51.39 12.94
N LYS A 452 12.98 -51.81 13.41
CA LYS A 452 12.84 -52.81 14.48
C LYS A 452 12.23 -54.13 14.02
N GLY A 453 11.62 -54.18 12.84
CA GLY A 453 10.94 -55.36 12.30
C GLY A 453 9.67 -55.78 13.06
N ILE A 454 9.19 -54.96 14.00
CA ILE A 454 8.00 -55.20 14.82
C ILE A 454 6.97 -54.09 14.60
N GLY A 455 5.67 -54.37 14.81
CA GLY A 455 4.58 -53.42 14.59
C GLY A 455 3.84 -53.56 13.26
N LYS A 456 4.18 -54.55 12.41
CA LYS A 456 3.50 -54.76 11.12
C LYS A 456 1.98 -54.98 11.26
N LYS A 457 1.52 -55.68 12.31
CA LYS A 457 0.08 -55.86 12.54
C LYS A 457 -0.65 -54.55 12.81
N ILE A 458 0.03 -53.59 13.45
CA ILE A 458 -0.51 -52.25 13.71
C ILE A 458 -0.66 -51.51 12.39
N ILE A 459 0.34 -51.58 11.50
CA ILE A 459 0.28 -50.98 10.16
C ILE A 459 -0.91 -51.54 9.39
N LEU A 460 -1.07 -52.87 9.35
CA LEU A 460 -2.18 -53.51 8.65
C LEU A 460 -3.55 -53.11 9.23
N ASP A 461 -3.71 -53.07 10.56
CA ASP A 461 -4.97 -52.62 11.19
C ASP A 461 -5.27 -51.14 10.88
N LEU A 462 -4.25 -50.27 10.84
CA LEU A 462 -4.43 -48.88 10.45
C LEU A 462 -4.88 -48.73 8.99
N LEU A 463 -4.27 -49.50 8.08
CA LEU A 463 -4.64 -49.51 6.66
C LEU A 463 -6.05 -50.06 6.43
N GLU A 464 -6.43 -51.14 7.12
CA GLU A 464 -7.79 -51.70 7.07
C GLU A 464 -8.85 -50.69 7.51
N ARG A 465 -8.48 -49.82 8.45
CA ARG A 465 -9.33 -48.72 8.94
C ARG A 465 -9.27 -47.45 8.07
N GLY A 466 -8.52 -47.48 6.98
CA GLY A 466 -8.47 -46.40 5.99
C GLY A 466 -7.44 -45.30 6.26
N ALA A 467 -6.41 -45.55 7.07
CA ALA A 467 -5.30 -44.61 7.23
C ALA A 467 -4.59 -44.33 5.91
N ASP A 468 -4.32 -43.07 5.58
CA ASP A 468 -3.69 -42.68 4.33
C ASP A 468 -2.15 -42.84 4.38
N PRO A 469 -1.56 -43.76 3.58
CA PRO A 469 -0.12 -43.94 3.54
C PRO A 469 0.63 -42.83 2.78
N GLY A 470 -0.08 -41.93 2.11
CA GLY A 470 0.49 -40.86 1.29
C GLY A 470 0.85 -39.59 2.04
N ILE A 471 0.36 -39.41 3.27
CA ILE A 471 0.65 -38.23 4.10
C ILE A 471 2.15 -38.19 4.41
N ALA A 472 2.80 -37.07 4.10
CA ALA A 472 4.23 -36.86 4.31
C ALA A 472 4.53 -36.25 5.69
N SER A 473 5.65 -36.64 6.27
CA SER A 473 6.17 -36.13 7.54
C SER A 473 6.94 -34.83 7.31
N ASP A 474 6.83 -33.87 8.22
CA ASP A 474 7.64 -32.66 8.16
C ASP A 474 9.08 -32.92 8.63
N ARG A 475 9.32 -34.04 9.33
CA ARG A 475 10.64 -34.39 9.87
C ARG A 475 11.65 -34.70 8.78
N ASP A 476 11.23 -35.47 7.78
CA ASP A 476 12.12 -36.04 6.75
C ASP A 476 11.48 -36.05 5.35
N GLY A 477 10.25 -35.55 5.19
CA GLY A 477 9.54 -35.51 3.93
C GLY A 477 9.01 -36.87 3.46
N ASN A 478 9.20 -37.94 4.24
CA ASN A 478 8.78 -39.29 3.88
C ASN A 478 7.34 -39.56 4.29
N ASN A 479 6.64 -40.35 3.48
CA ASN A 479 5.33 -40.91 3.84
C ASN A 479 5.46 -42.37 4.32
N ALA A 480 4.34 -43.03 4.64
CA ALA A 480 4.38 -44.41 5.13
C ALA A 480 4.93 -45.38 4.06
N PHE A 481 4.54 -45.16 2.80
CA PHE A 481 4.99 -45.97 1.67
C PHE A 481 6.50 -45.91 1.47
N ASP A 482 7.11 -44.73 1.62
CA ASP A 482 8.56 -44.54 1.55
C ASP A 482 9.30 -45.40 2.60
N TYR A 483 8.73 -45.54 3.81
CA TYR A 483 9.30 -46.41 4.85
C TYR A 483 9.14 -47.89 4.54
N TRP A 484 8.09 -48.31 3.84
CA TRP A 484 7.90 -49.71 3.46
C TRP A 484 8.86 -50.13 2.37
N ILE A 485 9.16 -49.23 1.42
CA ILE A 485 10.21 -49.42 0.40
C ILE A 485 11.56 -49.61 1.06
N ASP A 486 11.95 -48.73 1.99
CA ASP A 486 13.23 -48.87 2.70
C ASP A 486 13.30 -50.11 3.59
N ALA A 487 12.16 -50.55 4.14
CA ALA A 487 12.04 -51.81 4.88
C ALA A 487 12.05 -53.06 3.98
N ASP A 488 11.99 -52.92 2.65
CA ASP A 488 11.84 -54.00 1.67
C ASP A 488 10.66 -54.95 1.99
N ASP A 489 9.54 -54.41 2.48
CA ASP A 489 8.35 -55.21 2.79
C ASP A 489 7.45 -55.35 1.55
N ALA A 490 7.65 -56.43 0.80
CA ALA A 490 6.93 -56.69 -0.43
C ALA A 490 5.40 -56.67 -0.28
N GLU A 491 4.84 -57.07 0.87
CA GLU A 491 3.38 -57.09 1.07
C GLU A 491 2.83 -55.68 1.19
N LEU A 492 3.46 -54.83 2.01
CA LEU A 492 3.06 -53.44 2.19
C LEU A 492 3.31 -52.60 0.94
N ILE A 493 4.41 -52.86 0.23
CA ILE A 493 4.72 -52.21 -1.04
C ILE A 493 3.67 -52.57 -2.09
N GLU A 494 3.31 -53.84 -2.23
CA GLU A 494 2.27 -54.29 -3.17
C GLU A 494 0.89 -53.73 -2.83
N PHE A 495 0.56 -53.61 -1.54
CA PHE A 495 -0.63 -52.89 -1.09
C PHE A 495 -0.60 -51.44 -1.57
N GLY A 496 0.50 -50.72 -1.33
CA GLY A 496 0.65 -49.31 -1.75
C GLY A 496 0.57 -49.11 -3.26
N ILE A 497 1.23 -49.96 -4.06
CA ILE A 497 1.15 -49.93 -5.53
C ILE A 497 -0.28 -50.16 -6.01
N THR A 498 -1.01 -51.07 -5.37
CA THR A 498 -2.36 -51.47 -5.82
C THR A 498 -3.44 -50.48 -5.38
N GLN A 499 -3.44 -50.07 -4.11
CA GLN A 499 -4.49 -49.24 -3.53
C GLN A 499 -4.17 -47.74 -3.66
N HIS A 500 -2.89 -47.36 -3.67
CA HIS A 500 -2.42 -45.97 -3.74
C HIS A 500 -1.37 -45.79 -4.85
N PRO A 501 -1.70 -46.11 -6.11
CA PRO A 501 -0.73 -46.18 -7.20
C PRO A 501 0.02 -44.85 -7.41
N HIS A 502 -0.60 -43.71 -7.10
CA HIS A 502 0.02 -42.38 -7.22
C HIS A 502 1.29 -42.19 -6.38
N LEU A 503 1.48 -42.98 -5.31
CA LEU A 503 2.67 -42.91 -4.46
C LEU A 503 3.95 -43.37 -5.17
N THR A 504 3.81 -44.22 -6.18
CA THR A 504 4.94 -44.73 -7.00
C THR A 504 5.70 -43.61 -7.73
N LYS A 505 5.08 -42.45 -7.95
CA LYS A 505 5.72 -41.28 -8.60
C LYS A 505 6.94 -40.74 -7.87
N ARG A 506 7.03 -40.96 -6.57
CA ARG A 506 8.15 -40.48 -5.75
C ARG A 506 9.43 -41.30 -5.99
N TRP A 507 9.32 -42.48 -6.59
CA TRP A 507 10.43 -43.42 -6.74
C TRP A 507 10.82 -43.58 -8.21
N THR A 508 11.92 -42.93 -8.58
CA THR A 508 12.52 -43.05 -9.92
C THR A 508 13.36 -44.32 -10.03
N ASP A 509 13.61 -44.81 -11.26
CA ASP A 509 14.48 -45.96 -11.47
C ASP A 509 15.91 -45.68 -11.00
N GLN A 510 16.35 -44.42 -11.08
CA GLN A 510 17.63 -43.99 -10.52
C GLN A 510 17.64 -44.12 -8.99
N MET A 511 16.59 -43.68 -8.29
CA MET A 511 16.48 -43.86 -6.84
C MET A 511 16.47 -45.35 -6.46
N LEU A 512 15.73 -46.19 -7.20
CA LEU A 512 15.78 -47.63 -6.96
C LEU A 512 17.19 -48.19 -7.17
N ALA A 513 17.92 -47.74 -8.18
CA ALA A 513 19.31 -48.16 -8.42
C ALA A 513 20.27 -47.68 -7.33
N ASP A 514 20.13 -46.43 -6.88
CA ASP A 514 20.97 -45.83 -5.83
C ASP A 514 20.82 -46.57 -4.48
N TYR A 515 19.61 -47.07 -4.21
CA TYR A 515 19.30 -47.86 -3.02
C TYR A 515 19.51 -49.38 -3.23
N GLY A 516 19.95 -49.82 -4.43
CA GLY A 516 20.18 -51.24 -4.73
C GLY A 516 18.91 -52.10 -4.78
N MET A 517 17.77 -51.50 -5.11
CA MET A 517 16.44 -52.11 -5.09
C MET A 517 15.90 -52.48 -6.49
N GLN A 518 16.64 -52.20 -7.56
CA GLN A 518 16.21 -52.40 -8.95
C GLN A 518 15.89 -53.86 -9.32
N GLU A 519 16.47 -54.84 -8.61
CA GLU A 519 16.24 -56.27 -8.85
C GLU A 519 15.17 -56.88 -7.93
N LYS A 520 14.51 -56.06 -7.08
CA LYS A 520 13.49 -56.56 -6.17
C LYS A 520 12.23 -57.00 -6.95
N PRO A 521 11.51 -58.05 -6.50
CA PRO A 521 10.34 -58.56 -7.22
C PRO A 521 9.23 -57.51 -7.47
N TRP A 522 9.10 -56.56 -6.56
CA TRP A 522 8.11 -55.47 -6.62
C TRP A 522 8.56 -54.28 -7.49
N ALA A 523 9.87 -54.14 -7.78
CA ALA A 523 10.44 -52.95 -8.42
C ALA A 523 9.91 -52.74 -9.84
N LEU A 524 9.82 -53.82 -10.64
CA LEU A 524 9.27 -53.75 -11.99
C LEU A 524 7.83 -53.24 -11.98
N ARG A 525 7.01 -53.76 -11.06
CA ARG A 525 5.60 -53.36 -10.96
C ARG A 525 5.48 -51.90 -10.53
N LEU A 526 6.31 -51.45 -9.59
CA LEU A 526 6.38 -50.06 -9.16
C LEU A 526 6.67 -49.13 -10.36
N SER A 527 7.72 -49.42 -11.14
CA SER A 527 8.11 -48.61 -12.31
C SER A 527 7.02 -48.58 -13.39
N VAL A 528 6.41 -49.72 -13.69
CA VAL A 528 5.30 -49.80 -14.67
C VAL A 528 4.09 -48.98 -14.20
N THR A 529 3.71 -49.10 -12.93
CA THR A 529 2.59 -48.34 -12.37
C THR A 529 2.90 -46.84 -12.39
N ARG A 530 4.10 -46.42 -11.99
CA ARG A 530 4.55 -45.03 -12.06
C ARG A 530 4.40 -44.45 -13.47
N ASP A 531 4.94 -45.14 -14.47
CA ASP A 531 4.98 -44.68 -15.85
C ASP A 531 3.56 -44.60 -16.45
N THR A 532 2.69 -45.54 -16.08
CA THR A 532 1.27 -45.53 -16.46
C THR A 532 0.59 -44.25 -15.96
N ILE A 533 0.74 -43.91 -14.68
CA ILE A 533 0.08 -42.72 -14.11
C ILE A 533 0.68 -41.43 -14.67
N ALA A 534 2.00 -41.39 -14.90
CA ALA A 534 2.65 -40.24 -15.53
C ALA A 534 2.09 -39.99 -16.94
N ASN A 535 1.85 -41.07 -17.71
CA ASN A 535 1.25 -40.98 -19.02
C ASN A 535 -0.23 -40.53 -18.98
N GLU A 536 -1.03 -41.08 -18.05
CA GLU A 536 -2.43 -40.66 -17.85
C GLU A 536 -2.54 -39.16 -17.52
N GLN A 537 -1.67 -38.64 -16.65
CA GLN A 537 -1.62 -37.21 -16.34
C GLN A 537 -1.24 -36.36 -17.55
N ARG A 538 -0.28 -36.82 -18.36
CA ARG A 538 0.12 -36.11 -19.59
C ARG A 538 -1.04 -36.02 -20.58
N VAL A 539 -1.78 -37.12 -20.76
CA VAL A 539 -2.96 -37.16 -21.63
C VAL A 539 -4.06 -36.21 -21.11
N ASN A 540 -4.33 -36.23 -19.80
CA ASN A 540 -5.32 -35.34 -19.19
C ASN A 540 -4.93 -33.86 -19.29
N ASN A 541 -3.66 -33.54 -19.09
CA ASN A 541 -3.18 -32.15 -19.23
C ASN A 541 -3.26 -31.67 -20.67
N GLN A 542 -2.95 -32.52 -21.65
CA GLN A 542 -3.11 -32.20 -23.08
C GLN A 542 -4.60 -32.01 -23.45
N ALA A 543 -5.50 -32.81 -22.89
CA ALA A 543 -6.94 -32.65 -23.08
C ALA A 543 -7.46 -31.34 -22.47
N ASN A 544 -7.07 -31.02 -21.24
CA ASN A 544 -7.46 -29.77 -20.56
C ASN A 544 -6.91 -28.53 -21.27
N GLN A 545 -5.67 -28.59 -21.76
CA GLN A 545 -5.08 -27.50 -22.54
C GLN A 545 -5.80 -27.32 -23.89
N SER A 546 -6.17 -28.42 -24.57
CA SER A 546 -6.99 -28.36 -25.78
C SER A 546 -8.38 -27.76 -25.54
N VAL A 547 -8.98 -27.99 -24.38
CA VAL A 547 -10.28 -27.38 -23.99
C VAL A 547 -10.12 -25.90 -23.70
N ALA A 548 -9.06 -25.49 -23.00
CA ALA A 548 -8.76 -24.07 -22.76
C ALA A 548 -8.48 -23.31 -24.07
N ASP A 549 -7.77 -23.93 -25.01
CA ASP A 549 -7.49 -23.36 -26.34
C ASP A 549 -8.76 -23.22 -27.21
N LEU A 550 -9.75 -24.11 -27.02
CA LEU A 550 -11.05 -24.03 -27.68
C LEU A 550 -11.93 -22.93 -27.07
N LEU A 551 -11.86 -22.70 -25.75
CA LEU A 551 -12.61 -21.64 -25.07
C LEU A 551 -11.99 -20.24 -25.24
N GLY A 552 -10.71 -20.16 -25.62
CA GLY A 552 -10.00 -18.90 -25.88
C GLY A 552 -10.14 -18.33 -27.30
N ARG A 553 -10.86 -18.99 -28.21
CA ARG A 553 -11.08 -18.52 -29.59
C ARG A 553 -12.54 -18.11 -29.81
N ASP A 554 -12.77 -16.81 -29.78
CA ASP A 554 -13.93 -16.06 -30.31
C ASP A 554 -15.34 -16.45 -29.84
N ILE A 555 -15.90 -15.64 -28.93
CA ILE A 555 -17.28 -15.15 -29.05
C ILE A 555 -17.22 -13.63 -29.09
N ARG A 556 -17.26 -13.05 -30.30
CA ARG A 556 -17.68 -11.66 -30.49
C ARG A 556 -19.18 -11.57 -30.17
N PRO A 557 -19.66 -10.61 -29.37
CA PRO A 557 -21.07 -10.52 -29.05
C PRO A 557 -21.82 -9.94 -30.25
N GLU A 558 -22.64 -10.76 -30.92
CA GLU A 558 -23.78 -10.26 -31.67
C GLU A 558 -24.90 -9.89 -30.68
N THR A 559 -25.42 -8.69 -30.89
CA THR A 559 -26.51 -8.04 -30.16
C THR A 559 -27.81 -8.85 -30.15
N GLY A 560 -28.46 -9.00 -28.98
CA GLY A 560 -29.90 -9.31 -28.93
C GLY A 560 -30.44 -9.95 -27.63
N MET A 561 -31.06 -9.12 -26.79
CA MET A 561 -32.20 -9.40 -25.87
C MET A 561 -32.12 -10.51 -24.79
N THR A 562 -32.07 -10.03 -23.54
CA THR A 562 -32.79 -10.44 -22.32
C THR A 562 -33.16 -11.92 -22.09
N GLU A 563 -32.58 -12.51 -21.04
CA GLU A 563 -33.33 -13.09 -19.92
C GLU A 563 -32.41 -13.34 -18.71
N THR A 564 -32.96 -13.14 -17.52
CA THR A 564 -32.34 -13.24 -16.18
C THR A 564 -31.88 -14.66 -15.82
N LEU A 565 -30.69 -14.80 -15.21
CA LEU A 565 -30.47 -15.75 -14.11
C LEU A 565 -29.21 -15.38 -13.31
N SER A 566 -29.29 -15.53 -11.98
CA SER A 566 -28.29 -15.14 -10.99
C SER A 566 -27.26 -16.23 -10.68
N LEU A 567 -26.16 -15.79 -10.04
CA LEU A 567 -25.13 -16.54 -9.27
C LEU A 567 -23.95 -17.08 -10.10
N VAL A 568 -22.74 -16.59 -9.80
CA VAL A 568 -21.61 -17.33 -9.16
C VAL A 568 -20.27 -16.56 -9.35
N SER A 569 -19.62 -16.31 -8.21
CA SER A 569 -18.21 -16.01 -7.88
C SER A 569 -17.21 -15.52 -8.96
N GLU A 570 -16.64 -14.33 -8.72
CA GLU A 570 -15.39 -13.84 -9.31
C GLU A 570 -14.20 -14.24 -8.42
N ASP A 571 -13.47 -15.29 -8.79
CA ASP A 571 -12.11 -15.56 -8.30
C ASP A 571 -11.12 -15.01 -9.33
N GLY A 572 -10.61 -13.79 -9.08
CA GLY A 572 -9.60 -13.13 -9.89
C GLY A 572 -8.75 -12.08 -9.15
N GLY A 573 -8.92 -11.92 -7.83
CA GLY A 573 -8.34 -10.82 -7.05
C GLY A 573 -6.98 -11.10 -6.37
N ASP A 574 -6.58 -12.36 -6.22
CA ASP A 574 -5.58 -12.74 -5.20
C ASP A 574 -4.14 -12.31 -5.51
N ALA A 575 -3.70 -12.30 -6.77
CA ALA A 575 -2.30 -12.00 -7.09
C ALA A 575 -1.90 -10.53 -6.78
N ALA A 576 -2.86 -9.60 -6.84
CA ALA A 576 -2.63 -8.19 -6.53
C ALA A 576 -2.83 -7.86 -5.04
N GLU A 577 -3.51 -8.72 -4.28
CA GLU A 577 -3.62 -8.60 -2.82
C GLU A 577 -2.38 -9.13 -2.09
N ASP A 578 -1.70 -10.12 -2.66
CA ASP A 578 -0.51 -10.72 -2.08
C ASP A 578 0.73 -9.80 -2.17
N GLU A 579 0.80 -8.95 -3.21
CA GLU A 579 1.85 -7.93 -3.36
C GLU A 579 1.71 -6.82 -2.30
N ALA A 580 0.48 -6.43 -1.95
CA ALA A 580 0.19 -5.50 -0.85
C ALA A 580 0.57 -6.05 0.54
N LEU A 581 0.68 -7.38 0.67
CA LEU A 581 1.09 -8.07 1.91
C LEU A 581 2.60 -8.21 2.04
N ARG A 582 3.34 -8.25 0.92
CA ARG A 582 4.82 -8.17 0.92
C ARG A 582 5.36 -6.77 1.25
N LEU A 583 4.50 -5.76 1.13
CA LEU A 583 4.76 -4.34 1.41
C LEU A 583 4.74 -3.98 2.92
N ALA A 584 4.42 -4.92 3.81
CA ALA A 584 4.29 -4.74 5.27
C ALA A 584 5.21 -5.66 6.05
#